data_AF-A0A2A2RYQ0-F1
#
_entry.id   AF-A0A2A2RYQ0-F1
#
_cell.length_a   1.000
_cell.length_b   1.000
_cell.length_c   1.000
_cell.angle_alpha   90.00
_cell.angle_beta   90.00
_cell.angle_gamma   90.00
#
_symmetry.space_group_name_H-M   'P 1'
#
loop_
_entity.id
_entity.type
_entity.pdbx_description
1 polymer ?
#
loop_
_entity_poly.entity_id
_entity_poly.type
_entity_poly.pdbx_seq_one_letter_code
_entity_poly.pdbx_strand_id
1 'polypeptide(L)'
;MRGTLKVVKDLDEYLAQGHTEPAAPVITEWKLADLEPELPKLGKGRNFTKGKELFTTVGCIGCHKIGPDGVLWGPELTAVAAKYKGDTKAVLAEILEPSKNLEPRYRPFEFTVGNDDPFTGFVLKEEAETLTVQTGPGEAMVKKFAKKDIKAQPQGSSIMPPGLLNLLNKDQILDLLAFIQAGGDAKHASFKP
;
A
#
# COMPACT_ATOMS: atom_id res chain seq x y z
N MET A 1 7.58 -7.90 18.55
CA MET A 1 9.04 -8.13 18.72
C MET A 1 9.59 -8.65 17.40
N ARG A 2 10.60 -8.00 16.81
CA ARG A 2 11.37 -8.55 15.69
C ARG A 2 12.76 -8.88 16.23
N GLY A 3 13.14 -10.16 16.16
CA GLY A 3 14.47 -10.66 16.52
C GLY A 3 15.01 -11.49 15.36
N THR A 4 16.33 -11.65 15.29
CA THR A 4 16.96 -12.49 14.27
C THR A 4 17.19 -13.88 14.86
N LEU A 5 16.49 -14.90 14.36
CA LEU A 5 16.76 -16.28 14.74
C LEU A 5 17.99 -16.78 13.96
N LYS A 6 19.06 -17.14 14.68
CA LYS A 6 20.26 -17.76 14.10
C LYS A 6 20.39 -19.17 14.66
N VAL A 7 20.37 -20.16 13.78
CA VAL A 7 20.67 -21.55 14.13
C VAL A 7 22.16 -21.77 13.87
N VAL A 8 22.91 -21.96 14.95
CA VAL A 8 24.36 -22.14 14.93
C VAL A 8 24.71 -23.45 15.61
N LYS A 9 25.80 -24.07 15.17
CA LYS A 9 26.27 -25.35 15.75
C LYS A 9 26.90 -25.16 17.13
N ASP A 10 27.53 -24.02 17.34
CA ASP A 10 28.20 -23.63 18.58
C ASP A 10 27.90 -22.14 18.84
N LEU A 11 27.30 -21.86 20.01
CA LEU A 11 26.87 -20.51 20.38
C LEU A 11 28.05 -19.65 20.85
N ASP A 12 29.03 -20.26 21.53
CA ASP A 12 30.17 -19.54 22.10
C ASP A 12 31.14 -19.12 21.00
N GLU A 13 31.38 -19.99 20.01
CA GLU A 13 32.15 -19.66 18.81
C GLU A 13 31.45 -18.54 18.01
N TYR A 14 30.13 -18.64 17.86
CA TYR A 14 29.34 -17.61 17.17
C TYR A 14 29.49 -16.26 17.88
N LEU A 15 29.24 -16.18 19.18
CA LEU A 15 29.35 -14.92 19.91
C LEU A 15 30.79 -14.35 19.91
N ALA A 16 31.81 -15.22 19.95
CA ALA A 16 33.21 -14.83 19.89
C ALA A 16 33.63 -14.23 18.54
N GLN A 17 32.91 -14.52 17.45
CA GLN A 17 33.16 -13.95 16.12
C GLN A 17 32.66 -12.50 15.98
N GLY A 18 32.07 -11.92 17.03
CA GLY A 18 31.67 -10.51 17.04
C GLY A 18 30.51 -10.22 16.10
N HIS A 19 29.59 -11.18 15.92
CA HIS A 19 28.36 -10.95 15.15
C HIS A 19 27.54 -9.85 15.82
N THR A 20 27.57 -8.67 15.23
CA THR A 20 26.71 -7.57 15.66
C THR A 20 25.27 -7.91 15.33
N GLU A 21 24.36 -7.76 16.29
CA GLU A 21 22.94 -7.72 15.98
C GLU A 21 22.71 -6.70 14.85
N PRO A 22 21.88 -7.02 13.85
CA PRO A 22 21.49 -6.03 12.86
C PRO A 22 20.95 -4.81 13.61
N ALA A 23 21.44 -3.62 13.27
CA ALA A 23 20.95 -2.40 13.86
C ALA A 23 19.41 -2.40 13.81
N ALA A 24 18.78 -2.04 14.93
CA ALA A 24 17.32 -1.96 14.99
C ALA A 24 16.83 -1.09 13.83
N PRO A 25 15.76 -1.51 13.12
CA PRO A 25 15.25 -0.73 12.01
C PRO A 25 14.84 0.65 12.52
N VAL A 26 15.35 1.70 11.88
CA VAL A 26 14.95 3.07 12.17
C VAL A 26 13.51 3.23 11.72
N ILE A 27 12.61 3.48 12.67
CA ILE A 27 11.19 3.76 12.40
C ILE A 27 11.04 5.28 12.35
N THR A 28 10.68 5.81 11.18
CA THR A 28 10.47 7.25 10.98
C THR A 28 9.03 7.49 10.61
N GLU A 29 8.32 8.33 11.37
CA GLU A 29 6.99 8.78 10.98
C GLU A 29 7.09 9.92 9.98
N TRP A 30 7.29 9.58 8.71
CA TRP A 30 7.50 10.53 7.64
C TRP A 30 6.34 11.51 7.49
N LYS A 31 6.66 12.80 7.35
CA LYS A 31 5.73 13.86 6.95
C LYS A 31 6.02 14.28 5.52
N LEU A 32 5.02 14.88 4.88
CA LEU A 32 5.18 15.39 3.51
C LEU A 32 6.35 16.37 3.41
N ALA A 33 6.53 17.23 4.42
CA ALA A 33 7.63 18.20 4.49
C ALA A 33 9.03 17.56 4.52
N ASP A 34 9.17 16.32 4.99
CA ASP A 34 10.46 15.64 5.07
C ASP A 34 10.94 15.10 3.71
N LEU A 35 9.97 14.85 2.81
CA LEU A 35 10.14 14.13 1.55
C LEU A 35 9.90 15.03 0.32
N GLU A 36 9.08 16.07 0.44
CA GLU A 36 8.83 17.04 -0.63
C GLU A 36 10.11 17.63 -1.23
N PRO A 37 11.13 18.03 -0.45
CA PRO A 37 12.41 18.52 -0.99
C PRO A 37 13.17 17.48 -1.82
N GLU A 38 12.86 16.19 -1.66
CA GLU A 38 13.54 15.08 -2.33
C GLU A 38 12.88 14.72 -3.67
N LEU A 39 11.63 15.13 -3.90
CA LEU A 39 10.86 14.77 -5.10
C LEU A 39 11.53 15.14 -6.44
N PRO A 40 12.28 16.24 -6.58
CA PRO A 40 13.03 16.53 -7.80
C PRO A 40 14.02 15.42 -8.21
N LYS A 41 14.44 14.57 -7.27
CA LYS A 41 15.37 13.44 -7.52
C LYS A 41 14.71 12.26 -8.24
N LEU A 42 13.38 12.27 -8.44
CA LEU A 42 12.67 11.18 -9.14
C LEU A 42 12.87 11.19 -10.66
N GLY A 43 13.41 12.26 -11.22
CA GLY A 43 13.53 12.43 -12.68
C GLY A 43 14.51 11.49 -13.36
N LYS A 44 15.46 10.88 -12.62
CA LYS A 44 16.48 9.96 -13.14
C LYS A 44 17.17 9.17 -12.02
N GLY A 45 17.88 8.11 -12.38
CA GLY A 45 18.79 7.37 -11.49
C GLY A 45 18.08 6.62 -10.35
N ARG A 46 16.79 6.33 -10.48
CA ARG A 46 16.03 5.48 -9.55
C ARG A 46 16.15 4.02 -9.91
N ASN A 47 16.00 3.15 -8.91
CA ASN A 47 16.17 1.72 -9.05
C ASN A 47 14.81 1.04 -9.23
N PHE A 48 14.49 0.67 -10.48
CA PHE A 48 13.25 -0.03 -10.82
C PHE A 48 13.05 -1.31 -10.01
N THR A 49 14.07 -2.16 -9.96
CA THR A 49 14.00 -3.45 -9.26
C THR A 49 13.73 -3.25 -7.77
N LYS A 50 14.38 -2.27 -7.15
CA LYS A 50 14.17 -1.96 -5.74
C LYS A 50 12.77 -1.40 -5.49
N GLY A 51 12.29 -0.50 -6.34
CA GLY A 51 10.92 0.02 -6.26
C GLY A 51 9.87 -1.08 -6.37
N LYS A 52 10.03 -2.03 -7.31
CA LYS A 52 9.14 -3.20 -7.46
C LYS A 52 9.17 -4.12 -6.24
N GLU A 53 10.35 -4.39 -5.69
CA GLU A 53 10.52 -5.17 -4.46
C GLU A 53 9.82 -4.50 -3.27
N LEU A 54 9.99 -3.18 -3.12
CA LEU A 54 9.35 -2.40 -2.06
C LEU A 54 7.82 -2.38 -2.20
N PHE A 55 7.30 -2.24 -3.42
CA PHE A 55 5.85 -2.32 -3.69
C PHE A 55 5.24 -3.63 -3.18
N THR A 56 6.01 -4.71 -3.23
CA THR A 56 5.62 -6.02 -2.71
C THR A 56 5.79 -6.12 -1.20
N THR A 57 6.98 -5.82 -0.70
CA THR A 57 7.38 -6.05 0.70
C THR A 57 6.73 -5.08 1.70
N VAL A 58 6.38 -3.88 1.26
CA VAL A 58 5.61 -2.90 2.05
C VAL A 58 4.12 -3.27 2.10
N GLY A 59 3.65 -4.11 1.16
CA GLY A 59 2.28 -4.62 1.12
C GLY A 59 1.34 -3.91 0.15
N CYS A 60 1.83 -2.96 -0.65
CA CYS A 60 1.02 -2.24 -1.65
C CYS A 60 0.36 -3.20 -2.64
N ILE A 61 1.10 -4.24 -3.08
CA ILE A 61 0.62 -5.27 -4.01
C ILE A 61 -0.60 -6.06 -3.50
N GLY A 62 -0.79 -6.12 -2.18
CA GLY A 62 -1.90 -6.85 -1.56
C GLY A 62 -3.26 -6.17 -1.77
N CYS A 63 -3.26 -4.89 -2.17
CA CYS A 63 -4.48 -4.13 -2.42
C CYS A 63 -4.51 -3.47 -3.80
N HIS A 64 -3.35 -3.11 -4.35
CA HIS A 64 -3.23 -2.35 -5.59
C HIS A 64 -2.67 -3.20 -6.72
N LYS A 65 -3.06 -2.82 -7.94
CA LYS A 65 -2.59 -3.41 -9.19
C LYS A 65 -1.75 -2.40 -9.98
N ILE A 66 -0.63 -2.86 -10.52
CA ILE A 66 0.22 -2.14 -11.48
C ILE A 66 0.50 -3.07 -12.66
N GLY A 67 0.05 -2.69 -13.85
CA GLY A 67 0.13 -3.55 -15.03
C GLY A 67 -0.56 -4.88 -14.76
N PRO A 68 0.10 -6.03 -14.99
CA PRO A 68 -0.48 -7.35 -14.71
C PRO A 68 -0.38 -7.76 -13.24
N ASP A 69 0.43 -7.09 -12.42
CA ASP A 69 0.80 -7.53 -11.07
C ASP A 69 -0.13 -6.92 -10.00
N GLY A 70 -0.57 -7.73 -9.04
CA GLY A 70 -1.38 -7.31 -7.89
C GLY A 70 -2.88 -7.57 -8.03
N VAL A 71 -3.68 -6.89 -7.20
CA VAL A 71 -5.13 -7.12 -7.08
C VAL A 71 -5.92 -5.81 -7.11
N LEU A 72 -7.22 -5.89 -7.39
CA LEU A 72 -8.14 -4.75 -7.40
C LEU A 72 -9.00 -4.74 -6.15
N TRP A 73 -8.40 -4.29 -5.04
CA TRP A 73 -9.10 -3.99 -3.79
C TRP A 73 -9.08 -2.49 -3.49
N GLY A 74 -7.93 -1.84 -3.75
CA GLY A 74 -7.79 -0.40 -3.89
C GLY A 74 -7.76 0.03 -5.36
N PRO A 75 -7.49 1.33 -5.62
CA PRO A 75 -7.28 1.88 -6.95
C PRO A 75 -6.21 1.14 -7.76
N GLU A 76 -6.45 0.98 -9.06
CA GLU A 76 -5.37 0.60 -9.98
C GLU A 76 -4.37 1.76 -10.10
N LEU A 77 -3.07 1.45 -10.04
CA LEU A 77 -2.00 2.45 -10.01
C LEU A 77 -1.23 2.56 -11.33
N THR A 78 -1.50 1.72 -12.33
CA THR A 78 -0.81 1.73 -13.63
C THR A 78 -0.76 3.12 -14.29
N ALA A 79 -1.84 3.90 -14.17
CA ALA A 79 -1.95 5.25 -14.72
C ALA A 79 -2.02 6.35 -13.64
N VAL A 80 -1.47 6.10 -12.44
CA VAL A 80 -1.58 7.02 -11.30
C VAL A 80 -0.98 8.39 -11.58
N ALA A 81 0.16 8.46 -12.29
CA ALA A 81 0.76 9.73 -12.68
C ALA A 81 -0.20 10.56 -13.56
N ALA A 82 -0.88 9.93 -14.52
CA ALA A 82 -1.86 10.61 -15.37
C ALA A 82 -3.08 11.10 -14.56
N LYS A 83 -3.59 10.28 -13.63
CA LYS A 83 -4.69 10.66 -12.72
C LYS A 83 -4.37 11.93 -11.94
N TYR A 84 -3.14 12.04 -11.43
CA TYR A 84 -2.65 13.20 -10.69
C TYR A 84 -1.98 14.26 -11.58
N LYS A 85 -2.10 14.18 -12.91
CA LYS A 85 -1.51 15.13 -13.87
C LYS A 85 0.00 15.36 -13.68
N GLY A 86 0.72 14.31 -13.24
CA GLY A 86 2.14 14.36 -12.94
C GLY A 86 2.47 14.98 -11.57
N ASP A 87 1.49 15.31 -10.74
CA ASP A 87 1.72 15.83 -9.39
C ASP A 87 2.15 14.71 -8.44
N THR A 88 3.47 14.57 -8.33
CA THR A 88 4.10 13.60 -7.44
C THR A 88 3.85 13.86 -5.97
N LYS A 89 3.74 15.13 -5.58
CA LYS A 89 3.47 15.51 -4.20
C LYS A 89 2.08 15.03 -3.78
N ALA A 90 1.09 15.15 -4.67
CA ALA A 90 -0.25 14.62 -4.43
C ALA A 90 -0.25 13.09 -4.24
N VAL A 91 0.45 12.34 -5.10
CA VAL A 91 0.59 10.88 -4.95
C VAL A 91 1.23 10.51 -3.60
N LEU A 92 2.30 11.21 -3.21
CA LEU A 92 2.96 10.96 -1.93
C LEU A 92 2.04 11.28 -0.74
N ALA A 93 1.26 12.37 -0.81
CA ALA A 93 0.32 12.73 0.24
C ALA A 93 -0.75 11.65 0.47
N GLU A 94 -1.28 11.04 -0.58
CA GLU A 94 -2.23 9.91 -0.46
C GLU A 94 -1.60 8.69 0.24
N ILE A 95 -0.31 8.42 0.01
CA ILE A 95 0.40 7.31 0.66
C ILE A 95 0.64 7.59 2.14
N LEU A 96 1.01 8.83 2.49
CA LEU A 96 1.29 9.24 3.87
C LEU A 96 0.02 9.40 4.70
N GLU A 97 -1.06 9.90 4.09
CA GLU A 97 -2.32 10.23 4.75
C GLU A 97 -3.52 9.53 4.07
N PRO A 98 -3.58 8.19 4.04
CA PRO A 98 -4.54 7.45 3.21
C PRO A 98 -6.01 7.66 3.58
N SER A 99 -6.29 8.17 4.77
CA SER A 99 -7.67 8.48 5.23
C SER A 99 -8.09 9.92 4.94
N LYS A 100 -7.19 10.78 4.43
CA LYS A 100 -7.47 12.19 4.21
C LYS A 100 -8.47 12.43 3.08
N ASN A 101 -8.27 11.72 1.96
CA ASN A 101 -9.09 11.84 0.76
C ASN A 101 -9.74 10.48 0.41
N LEU A 102 -10.81 10.13 1.13
CA LEU A 102 -11.56 8.91 0.83
C LEU A 102 -12.49 9.10 -0.37
N GLU A 103 -12.04 8.65 -1.54
CA GLU A 103 -12.89 8.54 -2.72
C GLU A 103 -14.13 7.69 -2.41
N PRO A 104 -15.35 8.11 -2.79
CA PRO A 104 -16.57 7.41 -2.41
C PRO A 104 -16.59 5.91 -2.75
N ARG A 105 -16.00 5.52 -3.88
CA ARG A 105 -15.87 4.11 -4.30
C ARG A 105 -15.00 3.27 -3.37
N TYR A 106 -14.03 3.88 -2.70
CA TYR A 106 -13.09 3.23 -1.80
C TYR A 106 -13.31 3.65 -0.34
N ARG A 107 -14.49 4.21 -0.02
CA ARG A 107 -14.91 4.41 1.37
C ARG A 107 -15.33 3.06 1.94
N PRO A 108 -14.64 2.53 2.96
CA PRO A 108 -15.02 1.26 3.53
C PRO A 108 -16.33 1.41 4.31
N PHE A 109 -17.07 0.31 4.33
CA PHE A 109 -18.26 0.14 5.17
C PHE A 109 -18.04 -1.06 6.07
N GLU A 110 -18.48 -0.95 7.30
CA GLU A 110 -18.72 -2.10 8.15
C GLU A 110 -20.11 -2.64 7.81
N PHE A 111 -20.18 -3.94 7.54
CA PHE A 111 -21.39 -4.64 7.21
C PHE A 111 -21.73 -5.63 8.31
N THR A 112 -23.02 -5.74 8.62
CA THR A 112 -23.57 -6.77 9.50
C THR A 112 -24.70 -7.48 8.77
N VAL A 113 -24.66 -8.80 8.75
CA VAL A 113 -25.68 -9.65 8.12
C VAL A 113 -26.26 -10.58 9.18
N GLY A 114 -27.53 -10.40 9.52
CA GLY A 114 -28.16 -11.19 10.59
C GLY A 114 -27.40 -11.12 11.91
N ASN A 115 -26.97 -12.28 12.41
CA ASN A 115 -26.18 -12.45 13.64
C ASN A 115 -24.72 -12.85 13.38
N ASP A 116 -24.25 -12.74 12.14
CA ASP A 116 -22.86 -13.03 11.79
C ASP A 116 -21.92 -11.93 12.31
N ASP A 117 -20.64 -12.27 12.44
CA ASP A 117 -19.60 -11.30 12.77
C ASP A 117 -19.56 -10.16 11.74
N PRO A 118 -19.42 -8.89 12.17
CA PRO A 118 -19.25 -7.77 11.26
C PRO A 118 -18.04 -7.96 10.35
N PHE A 119 -18.16 -7.52 9.10
CA PHE A 119 -17.05 -7.54 8.14
C PHE A 119 -16.93 -6.20 7.42
N THR A 120 -15.71 -5.86 7.01
CA THR A 120 -15.46 -4.63 6.24
C THR A 120 -15.45 -4.91 4.74
N GLY A 121 -15.95 -3.95 3.95
CA GLY A 121 -15.85 -4.03 2.49
C GLY A 121 -16.20 -2.73 1.79
N PHE A 122 -16.38 -2.82 0.47
CA PHE A 122 -16.76 -1.70 -0.38
C PHE A 122 -18.07 -2.00 -1.10
N VAL A 123 -18.95 -0.99 -1.18
CA VAL A 123 -20.14 -1.08 -2.03
C VAL A 123 -19.71 -0.87 -3.49
N LEU A 124 -19.87 -1.90 -4.32
CA LEU A 124 -19.60 -1.82 -5.75
C LEU A 124 -20.83 -1.35 -6.54
N LYS A 125 -22.02 -1.78 -6.11
CA LYS A 125 -23.28 -1.45 -6.77
C LYS A 125 -24.40 -1.43 -5.76
N GLU A 126 -25.27 -0.45 -5.90
CA GLU A 126 -26.52 -0.35 -5.17
C GLU A 126 -27.70 -0.38 -6.13
N GLU A 127 -28.62 -1.33 -5.92
CA GLU A 127 -29.87 -1.48 -6.67
C GLU A 127 -31.07 -1.27 -5.72
N ALA A 128 -32.30 -1.31 -6.22
CA ALA A 128 -33.49 -1.06 -5.41
C ALA A 128 -33.57 -1.97 -4.16
N GLU A 129 -33.35 -3.27 -4.34
CA GLU A 129 -33.53 -4.30 -3.30
C GLU A 129 -32.20 -4.90 -2.81
N THR A 130 -31.07 -4.61 -3.49
CA THR A 130 -29.82 -5.36 -3.27
C THR A 130 -28.58 -4.47 -3.24
N LEU A 131 -27.56 -4.96 -2.54
CA LEU A 131 -26.22 -4.38 -2.47
C LEU A 131 -25.20 -5.40 -2.94
N THR A 132 -24.34 -4.99 -3.88
CA THR A 132 -23.16 -5.76 -4.27
C THR A 132 -21.96 -5.19 -3.53
N VAL A 133 -21.34 -6.04 -2.72
CA VAL A 133 -20.25 -5.69 -1.81
C VAL A 133 -19.03 -6.52 -2.15
N GLN A 134 -17.87 -5.88 -2.28
CA GLN A 134 -16.59 -6.59 -2.31
C GLN A 134 -16.08 -6.66 -0.87
N THR A 135 -15.71 -7.85 -0.39
CA THR A 135 -15.30 -8.10 1.02
C THR A 135 -13.82 -8.50 1.16
N GLY A 136 -13.07 -8.49 0.06
CA GLY A 136 -11.64 -8.75 0.04
C GLY A 136 -11.05 -8.62 -1.36
N PRO A 137 -9.74 -8.86 -1.51
CA PRO A 137 -9.07 -8.71 -2.79
C PRO A 137 -9.57 -9.71 -3.84
N GLY A 138 -9.84 -9.22 -5.05
CA GLY A 138 -10.24 -10.02 -6.20
C GLY A 138 -11.76 -10.20 -6.36
N GLU A 139 -12.16 -10.72 -7.51
CA GLU A 139 -13.57 -10.87 -7.91
C GLU A 139 -14.33 -11.93 -7.12
N ALA A 140 -13.64 -12.98 -6.66
CA ALA A 140 -14.23 -14.06 -5.86
C ALA A 140 -14.78 -13.57 -4.50
N MET A 141 -14.35 -12.38 -4.06
CA MET A 141 -14.80 -11.76 -2.83
C MET A 141 -15.95 -10.76 -3.05
N VAL A 142 -16.53 -10.73 -4.25
CA VAL A 142 -17.75 -9.96 -4.55
C VAL A 142 -18.98 -10.79 -4.18
N LYS A 143 -19.81 -10.25 -3.30
CA LYS A 143 -21.05 -10.88 -2.82
C LYS A 143 -22.24 -9.95 -3.03
N LYS A 144 -23.41 -10.54 -3.25
CA LYS A 144 -24.68 -9.82 -3.39
C LYS A 144 -25.56 -10.13 -2.18
N PHE A 145 -26.08 -9.09 -1.54
CA PHE A 145 -26.94 -9.16 -0.36
C PHE A 145 -28.25 -8.43 -0.62
N ALA A 146 -29.35 -8.91 -0.05
CA ALA A 146 -30.60 -8.15 -0.03
C ALA A 146 -30.50 -7.04 1.03
N LYS A 147 -30.93 -5.82 0.70
CA LYS A 147 -30.83 -4.65 1.59
C LYS A 147 -31.51 -4.84 2.94
N LYS A 148 -32.59 -5.62 2.98
CA LYS A 148 -33.31 -5.95 4.21
C LYS A 148 -32.49 -6.83 5.18
N ASP A 149 -31.50 -7.56 4.67
CA ASP A 149 -30.73 -8.56 5.41
C ASP A 149 -29.33 -8.05 5.78
N ILE A 150 -28.90 -6.91 5.24
CA ILE A 150 -27.58 -6.32 5.46
C ILE A 150 -27.69 -4.88 5.98
N LYS A 151 -26.95 -4.58 7.04
CA LYS A 151 -26.73 -3.21 7.51
C LYS A 151 -25.37 -2.74 7.03
N ALA A 152 -25.25 -1.48 6.63
CA ALA A 152 -24.01 -0.87 6.17
C ALA A 152 -23.75 0.42 6.95
N GLN A 153 -22.58 0.52 7.58
CA GLN A 153 -22.14 1.70 8.31
C GLN A 153 -20.85 2.25 7.69
N PRO A 154 -20.85 3.48 7.14
CA PRO A 154 -19.67 4.05 6.52
C PRO A 154 -18.57 4.28 7.57
N GLN A 155 -17.34 3.95 7.21
CA GLN A 155 -16.16 4.13 8.05
C GLN A 155 -15.41 5.42 7.68
N GLY A 156 -14.79 6.03 8.69
CA GLY A 156 -14.03 7.28 8.53
C GLY A 156 -12.55 7.08 8.16
N SER A 157 -12.03 5.86 8.27
CA SER A 157 -10.63 5.53 7.99
C SER A 157 -10.51 4.65 6.75
N SER A 158 -9.42 4.82 6.01
CA SER A 158 -9.07 3.95 4.89
C SER A 158 -8.72 2.55 5.36
N ILE A 159 -8.92 1.55 4.48
CA ILE A 159 -8.35 0.21 4.67
C ILE A 159 -6.84 0.17 4.38
N MET A 160 -6.34 1.17 3.63
CA MET A 160 -4.90 1.31 3.40
C MET A 160 -4.23 1.69 4.72
N PRO A 161 -3.31 0.86 5.25
CA PRO A 161 -2.68 1.12 6.53
C PRO A 161 -1.87 2.43 6.49
N PRO A 162 -1.90 3.26 7.56
CA PRO A 162 -0.96 4.35 7.70
C PRO A 162 0.44 3.83 8.01
N GLY A 163 1.46 4.67 7.78
CA GLY A 163 2.84 4.36 8.18
C GLY A 163 3.56 3.29 7.35
N LEU A 164 3.05 2.96 6.17
CA LEU A 164 3.66 2.00 5.24
C LEU A 164 5.12 2.34 4.89
N LEU A 165 5.48 3.61 4.91
CA LEU A 165 6.83 4.08 4.59
C LEU A 165 7.77 4.12 5.80
N ASN A 166 7.29 3.85 7.02
CA ASN A 166 8.03 4.18 8.24
C ASN A 166 9.33 3.38 8.43
N LEU A 167 9.46 2.24 7.76
CA LEU A 167 10.66 1.40 7.79
C LEU A 167 11.62 1.69 6.63
N LEU A 168 11.27 2.61 5.75
CA LEU A 168 12.05 2.95 4.58
C LEU A 168 12.88 4.22 4.83
N ASN A 169 14.07 4.25 4.25
CA ASN A 169 14.84 5.48 4.12
C ASN A 169 14.35 6.31 2.92
N LYS A 170 14.83 7.56 2.80
CA LYS A 170 14.43 8.49 1.73
C LYS A 170 14.66 7.91 0.33
N ASP A 171 15.80 7.29 0.06
CA ASP A 171 16.09 6.72 -1.26
C ASP A 171 15.15 5.57 -1.63
N GLN A 172 14.85 4.69 -0.67
CA GLN A 172 13.88 3.61 -0.85
C GLN A 172 12.47 4.15 -1.14
N ILE A 173 12.07 5.23 -0.45
CA ILE A 173 10.79 5.89 -0.72
C ILE A 173 10.76 6.45 -2.14
N LEU A 174 11.85 7.08 -2.59
CA LEU A 174 11.95 7.60 -3.96
C LEU A 174 11.92 6.48 -5.01
N ASP A 175 12.60 5.35 -4.77
CA ASP A 175 12.57 4.19 -5.67
C ASP A 175 11.15 3.60 -5.76
N LEU A 176 10.45 3.46 -4.63
CA LEU A 176 9.06 3.00 -4.58
C LEU A 176 8.13 3.97 -5.32
N LEU A 177 8.27 5.27 -5.07
CA LEU A 177 7.43 6.29 -5.69
C LEU A 177 7.68 6.38 -7.21
N ALA A 178 8.94 6.26 -7.65
CA ALA A 178 9.28 6.17 -9.06
C ALA A 178 8.63 4.95 -9.73
N PHE A 179 8.66 3.78 -9.08
CA PHE A 179 8.01 2.56 -9.59
C PHE A 179 6.49 2.74 -9.74
N ILE A 180 5.84 3.31 -8.73
CA ILE A 180 4.39 3.58 -8.74
C ILE A 180 4.03 4.55 -9.86
N GLN A 181 4.77 5.65 -10.00
CA GLN A 181 4.48 6.68 -11.00
C GLN A 181 4.75 6.26 -12.43
N ALA A 182 5.78 5.45 -12.63
CA ALA A 182 6.07 4.86 -13.92
C ALA A 182 5.02 3.82 -14.34
N GLY A 183 4.05 3.48 -13.50
CA GLY A 183 3.08 2.43 -13.80
C GLY A 183 3.75 1.07 -14.00
N GLY A 184 4.89 0.83 -13.36
CA GLY A 184 5.70 -0.36 -13.57
C GLY A 184 6.46 -0.41 -14.90
N ASP A 185 6.55 0.69 -15.67
CA ASP A 185 7.35 0.75 -16.88
C ASP A 185 8.85 0.91 -16.56
N ALA A 186 9.62 -0.16 -16.71
CA ALA A 186 11.07 -0.16 -16.53
C ALA A 186 11.82 0.78 -17.49
N LYS A 187 11.20 1.24 -18.58
CA LYS A 187 11.80 2.16 -19.56
C LYS A 187 11.53 3.63 -19.25
N HIS A 188 10.79 3.93 -18.18
CA HIS A 188 10.46 5.29 -17.77
C HIS A 188 11.72 6.13 -17.48
N ALA A 189 11.63 7.44 -17.71
CA ALA A 189 12.77 8.37 -17.56
C ALA A 189 13.42 8.31 -16.17
N SER A 190 12.63 8.07 -15.13
CA SER A 190 13.09 7.92 -13.74
C SER A 190 14.17 6.85 -13.54
N PHE A 191 14.23 5.83 -14.40
CA PHE A 191 15.17 4.72 -14.27
C PHE A 191 16.37 4.84 -15.23
N LYS A 192 16.43 5.90 -16.03
CA LYS A 192 17.58 6.21 -16.87
C LYS A 192 18.69 6.82 -16.02
N PRO A 193 19.97 6.59 -16.37
CA PRO A 193 21.11 7.18 -15.66
C PRO A 193 21.11 8.72 -15.69
#